data_AF-A0A7C6F105-F1
#
_entry.id   AF-A0A7C6F105-F1
#
_cell.length_a   1.000
_cell.length_b   1.000
_cell.length_c   1.000
_cell.angle_alpha   90.00
_cell.angle_beta   90.00
_cell.angle_gamma   90.00
#
_symmetry.space_group_name_H-M   'P 1'
#
loop_
_entity.id
_entity.type
_entity.pdbx_description
1 polymer ?
#
loop_
_entity_poly.entity_id
_entity_poly.type
_entity_poly.pdbx_seq_one_letter_code
_entity_poly.pdbx_strand_id
1 'polypeptide(L)' 'MNGIVEINGRREVWLYSRLEDKTMKLSENDTFQVGKTRGRVLRIGVRDVEVEINGETRKLTLGDNLLGKAGPASG' A
#
# COMPACT_ATOMS: atom_id res chain seq x y z
N MET A 1 2.35 -5.04 2.71
CA MET A 1 3.18 -3.83 2.81
C MET A 1 4.45 -4.22 3.51
N ASN A 2 5.60 -3.71 3.05
CA ASN A 2 6.90 -4.00 3.64
C ASN A 2 7.34 -2.93 4.64
N GLY A 3 6.85 -1.71 4.52
CA GLY A 3 7.14 -0.65 5.48
C GLY A 3 6.52 0.70 5.12
N ILE A 4 6.57 1.60 6.09
CA ILE A 4 6.35 3.03 5.93
C ILE A 4 7.67 3.69 6.32
N VAL A 5 8.20 4.55 5.46
CA VAL A 5 9.50 5.21 5.67
C VAL A 5 9.30 6.71 5.57
N GLU A 6 9.90 7.47 6.49
CA GLU A 6 9.90 8.93 6.43
C GLU A 6 11.26 9.44 5.93
N ILE A 7 11.23 10.22 4.85
CA ILE A 7 12.42 10.80 4.20
C ILE A 7 12.16 12.29 4.03
N ASN A 8 12.99 13.14 4.66
CA ASN A 8 12.86 14.60 4.59
C ASN A 8 11.45 15.12 4.94
N GLY A 9 10.81 14.52 5.96
CA GLY A 9 9.46 14.89 6.41
C GLY A 9 8.32 14.44 5.49
N ARG A 10 8.61 13.65 4.45
CA ARG A 10 7.61 13.02 3.58
C ARG A 10 7.60 11.52 3.81
N ARG A 11 6.41 10.92 3.85
CA ARG A 11 6.27 9.48 4.03
C ARG A 11 6.12 8.78 2.69
N GLU A 12 6.76 7.63 2.61
CA GLU A 12 6.60 6.65 1.54
C GLU A 12 6.04 5.35 2.10
N VAL A 13 5.16 4.70 1.34
CA VAL A 13 4.80 3.30 1.53
C VAL A 13 5.62 2.44 0.61
N TRP A 14 6.16 1.35 1.15
CA TRP A 14 6.91 0.37 0.39
C TRP A 14 6.05 -0.87 0.18
N LEU A 15 5.73 -1.15 -1.10
CA LEU A 15 4.91 -2.26 -1.53
C LEU A 15 5.74 -3.23 -2.35
N TYR A 16 5.86 -4.47 -1.89
CA TYR A 16 6.55 -5.52 -2.63
C TYR A 16 5.59 -6.29 -3.52
N SER A 17 5.89 -6.31 -4.81
CA SER A 17 5.26 -7.17 -5.80
C SER A 17 6.06 -8.46 -5.92
N ARG A 18 5.48 -9.57 -5.45
CA ARG A 18 6.04 -10.92 -5.69
C ARG A 18 6.03 -11.29 -7.18
N LEU A 19 5.05 -10.77 -7.93
CA LEU A 19 4.90 -11.08 -9.36
C LEU A 19 6.04 -10.49 -10.20
N GLU A 20 6.55 -9.32 -9.80
CA GLU A 20 7.56 -8.57 -10.54
C GLU A 20 8.92 -8.58 -9.82
N ASP A 21 9.02 -9.30 -8.70
CA ASP A 21 10.15 -9.32 -7.77
C ASP A 21 10.73 -7.91 -7.48
N LYS A 22 9.83 -6.96 -7.18
CA LYS A 22 10.17 -5.55 -7.06
C LYS A 22 9.49 -4.89 -5.87
N THR A 23 10.22 -3.99 -5.20
CA THR A 23 9.65 -3.04 -4.24
C THR A 23 9.33 -1.73 -4.93
N MET A 24 8.08 -1.31 -4.86
CA MET A 24 7.61 0.01 -5.25
C MET A 24 7.63 0.92 -4.02
N LYS A 25 8.19 2.11 -4.18
CA LYS A 25 8.18 3.17 -3.17
C LYS A 25 7.21 4.23 -3.65
N LEU A 26 6.16 4.47 -2.90
CA LEU A 26 5.04 5.30 -3.34
C LEU A 26 4.77 6.39 -2.31
N SER A 27 4.55 7.60 -2.79
CA SER A 27 4.05 8.73 -2.03
C SER A 27 2.52 8.78 -2.06
N GLU A 28 1.94 9.66 -1.24
CA GLU A 28 0.51 9.98 -1.37
C GLU A 28 0.19 10.47 -2.79
N ASN A 29 -0.95 10.03 -3.30
CA ASN A 29 -1.45 10.24 -4.66
C ASN A 29 -0.77 9.44 -5.78
N ASP A 30 0.33 8.73 -5.50
CA ASP A 30 0.94 7.88 -6.52
C ASP A 30 0.04 6.71 -6.90
N THR A 31 0.00 6.42 -8.20
CA THR A 31 -0.65 5.22 -8.74
C THR A 31 0.34 4.08 -8.88
N PHE A 32 -0.14 2.86 -8.71
CA PHE A 32 0.66 1.65 -8.91
C PHE A 32 -0.13 0.60 -9.69
N GLN A 33 0.60 -0.30 -10.34
CA GLN A 33 0.03 -1.47 -11.00
C GLN A 33 0.85 -2.70 -10.59
N VAL A 34 0.16 -3.77 -10.19
CA VAL A 34 0.75 -5.08 -9.89
C VAL A 34 -0.02 -6.13 -10.68
N GLY A 35 0.62 -6.66 -11.72
CA GLY A 35 -0.08 -7.51 -12.70
C GLY A 35 -1.25 -6.76 -13.35
N LYS A 36 -2.48 -7.24 -13.11
CA LYS A 36 -3.73 -6.62 -13.60
C LYS A 36 -4.38 -5.66 -12.61
N THR A 37 -3.88 -5.59 -11.38
CA THR A 37 -4.47 -4.77 -10.32
C THR A 37 -3.90 -3.37 -10.41
N ARG A 38 -4.77 -2.36 -10.47
CA ARG A 38 -4.39 -0.95 -10.38
C ARG A 38 -4.88 -0.36 -9.08
N GLY A 39 -4.07 0.53 -8.51
CA GLY A 39 -4.44 1.26 -7.31
C GLY A 39 -3.76 2.60 -7.20
N ARG A 40 -4.16 3.34 -6.17
CA ARG A 40 -3.64 4.66 -5.82
C ARG A 40 -3.44 4.74 -4.32
N VAL A 41 -2.34 5.35 -3.89
CA VAL A 41 -2.13 5.69 -2.49
C VAL A 41 -2.95 6.93 -2.17
N LEU A 42 -3.88 6.83 -1.22
CA LEU A 42 -4.73 7.96 -0.82
C LEU A 42 -4.08 8.73 0.32
N ARG A 43 -3.59 8.02 1.35
CA ARG A 43 -3.02 8.62 2.56
C ARG A 43 -2.01 7.68 3.21
N ILE A 44 -0.89 8.22 3.70
CA ILE A 44 0.15 7.48 4.42
C ILE A 44 0.17 7.94 5.88
N GLY A 45 -0.40 7.11 6.75
CA GLY A 45 -0.36 7.28 8.20
C GLY A 45 0.99 6.87 8.81
N VAL A 46 1.06 6.82 10.14
CA VAL A 46 2.27 6.39 10.86
C VAL A 46 2.41 4.85 10.85
N ARG A 47 1.30 4.12 10.89
CA ARG A 47 1.27 2.65 11.02
C ARG A 47 0.45 1.96 9.93
N ASP A 48 -0.23 2.75 9.13
CA ASP A 48 -1.18 2.27 8.14
C ASP A 48 -1.19 3.17 6.91
N VAL A 49 -1.73 2.63 5.82
CA VAL A 49 -1.84 3.31 4.54
C VAL A 49 -3.21 3.05 3.97
N GLU A 50 -3.89 4.11 3.56
CA GLU A 50 -5.13 4.01 2.81
C GLU A 50 -4.81 4.00 1.32
N VAL A 51 -5.33 2.99 0.62
CA VAL A 51 -5.17 2.82 -0.82
C VAL A 51 -6.53 2.61 -1.45
N GLU A 52 -6.70 3.10 -2.67
CA GLU A 52 -7.78 2.67 -3.55
C GLU A 52 -7.26 1.54 -4.43
N ILE A 53 -7.99 0.43 -4.52
CA ILE A 53 -7.67 -0.68 -5.42
C ILE A 53 -8.97 -1.08 -6.13
N ASN A 54 -8.96 -1.04 -7.47
CA ASN A 54 -10.15 -1.33 -8.30
C ASN A 54 -11.42 -0.56 -7.87
N GLY A 55 -11.26 0.69 -7.41
CA GLY A 55 -12.36 1.54 -6.93
C GLY A 55 -12.80 1.30 -5.48
N GLU A 56 -12.18 0.37 -4.76
CA GLU A 56 -12.43 0.14 -3.34
C GLU A 56 -11.33 0.73 -2.47
N THR A 57 -11.70 1.52 -1.46
CA THR A 57 -10.76 1.99 -0.44
C THR A 57 -10.44 0.87 0.55
N ARG A 58 -9.15 0.66 0.82
CA ARG A 58 -8.63 -0.34 1.74
C ARG A 58 -7.56 0.26 2.62
N LYS A 59 -7.53 -0.20 3.87
CA LYS A 59 -6.48 0.13 4.82
C LYS A 59 -5.48 -1.02 4.87
N LEU A 60 -4.20 -0.72 4.68
CA LEU A 60 -3.10 -1.67 4.73
C LEU A 60 -2.21 -1.38 5.93
N THR A 61 -1.80 -2.44 6.62
CA THR A 61 -0.83 -2.45 7.70
C THR A 61 0.37 -3.32 7.34
N LEU A 62 1.38 -3.35 8.21
CA LEU A 62 2.61 -4.09 7.96
C LEU A 62 2.31 -5.59 7.84
N GLY A 63 2.81 -6.23 6.78
CA GLY A 63 2.54 -7.64 6.50
C GLY A 63 1.31 -7.91 5.63
N ASP A 64 0.39 -6.94 5.47
CA ASP A 64 -0.81 -7.16 4.66
C ASP A 64 -0.49 -7.38 3.18
N ASN A 65 -1.21 -8.30 2.54
CA ASN A 65 -1.13 -8.50 1.10
C ASN A 65 -2.02 -7.49 0.38
N LEU A 66 -1.54 -6.93 -0.72
CA LEU A 66 -2.32 -6.01 -1.56
C LEU A 66 -3.64 -6.61 -2.05
N LEU A 67 -3.64 -7.92 -2.27
CA LEU A 67 -4.78 -8.70 -2.78
C LEU A 67 -5.41 -9.60 -1.70
N GLY A 68 -4.94 -9.51 -0.46
CA GLY A 68 -5.54 -10.26 0.63
C GLY A 68 -6.99 -9.81 0.83
N LYS A 69 -7.90 -10.77 1.03
CA LYS A 69 -9.20 -10.48 1.64
C LYS A 69 -8.93 -9.62 2.86
N ALA A 70 -9.64 -8.50 3.05
CA ALA A 70 -9.57 -7.72 4.28
C ALA A 70 -9.57 -8.72 5.44
N GLY A 71 -8.44 -8.85 6.15
CA GLY A 71 -8.43 -9.63 7.38
C GLY A 71 -9.52 -9.05 8.27
N PRO A 72 -10.25 -9.88 9.04
CA PRO A 72 -11.24 -9.33 9.96
C PRO A 72 -10.53 -8.25 10.78
N ALA A 73 -11.11 -7.05 10.80
CA ALA A 73 -10.66 -6.01 11.71
C ALA A 73 -10.76 -6.63 13.10
N SER A 74 -9.62 -7.01 13.69
CA SER A 74 -9.58 -7.48 15.06
C SER A 74 -10.07 -6.31 15.91
N GLY A 75 -11.24 -6.50 16.53
CA GLY A 75 -11.87 -5.54 17.44
C GLY A 75 -11.13 -5.40 18.76
#